data_AF-A0A2E7XCA8-F1
#
_entry.id   AF-A0A2E7XCA8-F1
#
_cell.length_a   1.000
_cell.length_b   1.000
_cell.length_c   1.000
_cell.angle_alpha   90.00
_cell.angle_beta   90.00
_cell.angle_gamma   90.00
#
_symmetry.space_group_name_H-M   'P 1'
#
loop_
_entity.id
_entity.type
_entity.pdbx_description
1 polymer ?
#
loop_
_entity_poly.entity_id
_entity_poly.type
_entity_poly.pdbx_seq_one_letter_code
_entity_poly.pdbx_strand_id
1 'polypeptide(L)'
;MRMAFYPAIASLLLVCCTVVAGDSGNKWTISKRLVPAPMGASEVLRNAIIATPAPDVRQRLKNFEKIDWGAMKRARAASRTFPLSDLGKYLNVEIRSDEINGVKVHHVIPSEIDPKFNNALFLYLHGGAYVFGAGDNSVSEAAVISNTSKIRALSVDYRMPPADPFPAAVDDVVTVYRHVLKTTAAKSIAIGGTSAGGGLSLAAVHQFISLNLDVPGAIYAGTPWSDLTKTGDTLYTNEGLDRILVTYDGLLKAAALLYADGNDLKNPLLSPVYGSFDKFPPTYLVTGTRDLFLSDTVRVHRKLRTAGIVADLNVYEALSHAGYVYNPASPESQQTYGEMREFLRTHLQ
;
A
#
# COMPACT_ATOMS: atom_id res chain seq x y z
N MET A 1 -8.29 4.77 -60.78
CA MET A 1 -7.13 5.65 -60.59
C MET A 1 -6.70 5.50 -59.13
N ARG A 2 -5.50 4.94 -58.88
CA ARG A 2 -4.94 4.69 -57.54
C ARG A 2 -4.34 5.99 -56.96
N MET A 3 -4.05 5.94 -55.64
CA MET A 3 -3.16 6.77 -54.81
C MET A 3 -3.80 8.02 -54.17
N ALA A 4 -3.51 8.39 -52.91
CA ALA A 4 -2.47 7.94 -52.00
C ALA A 4 -2.91 8.00 -50.51
N PHE A 5 -2.44 7.01 -49.75
CA PHE A 5 -2.28 7.04 -48.31
C PHE A 5 -1.31 8.15 -47.90
N TYR A 6 -1.58 8.84 -46.79
CA TYR A 6 -0.57 9.61 -46.06
C TYR A 6 0.02 8.75 -44.93
N PRO A 7 1.25 8.24 -45.07
CA PRO A 7 2.11 7.96 -43.93
C PRO A 7 3.20 9.04 -43.82
N ALA A 8 3.82 9.12 -42.64
CA ALA A 8 5.03 9.87 -42.33
C ALA A 8 4.89 11.37 -41.97
N ILE A 9 4.56 11.63 -40.70
CA ILE A 9 5.31 12.59 -39.89
C ILE A 9 5.59 11.93 -38.52
N ALA A 10 6.54 11.00 -38.51
CA ALA A 10 7.21 10.56 -37.28
C ALA A 10 8.60 11.21 -37.31
N SER A 11 8.65 12.49 -36.96
CA SER A 11 9.90 13.27 -36.97
C SER A 11 10.75 12.93 -35.75
N LEU A 12 11.91 12.35 -36.04
CA LEU A 12 13.18 12.33 -35.30
C LEU A 12 13.24 13.18 -34.01
N LEU A 13 13.32 12.49 -32.89
CA LEU A 13 14.07 12.92 -31.70
C LEU A 13 14.95 11.75 -31.24
N LEU A 14 15.81 11.26 -32.15
CA LEU A 14 16.92 10.39 -31.78
C LEU A 14 18.10 11.29 -31.42
N VAL A 15 18.14 11.76 -30.18
CA VAL A 15 19.38 12.29 -29.63
C VAL A 15 20.31 11.10 -29.43
N CYS A 16 21.47 11.14 -30.09
CA CYS A 16 22.55 10.15 -30.00
C CYS A 16 22.96 9.91 -28.54
N CYS A 17 22.37 8.90 -27.90
CA CYS A 17 23.08 8.15 -26.89
C CYS A 17 23.88 7.07 -27.62
N THR A 18 25.20 7.17 -27.60
CA THR A 18 26.06 6.02 -27.90
C THR A 18 25.77 4.97 -26.83
N VAL A 19 24.79 4.11 -27.09
CA VAL A 19 24.60 2.89 -26.29
C VAL A 19 25.85 2.07 -26.55
N VAL A 20 26.78 2.09 -25.60
CA VAL A 20 27.89 1.13 -25.58
C VAL A 20 27.22 -0.23 -25.42
N ALA A 21 27.17 -1.01 -26.49
CA ALA A 21 26.39 -2.23 -26.55
C ALA A 21 26.84 -3.20 -25.45
N GLY A 22 25.93 -3.52 -24.54
CA GLY A 22 26.07 -4.58 -23.55
C GLY A 22 25.43 -5.89 -24.03
N ASP A 23 25.42 -6.89 -23.15
CA ASP A 23 25.00 -8.27 -23.40
C ASP A 23 23.63 -8.38 -24.11
N SER A 24 23.54 -9.17 -25.18
CA SER A 24 22.41 -9.20 -26.12
C SER A 24 21.31 -10.19 -25.70
N GLY A 25 20.81 -10.07 -24.48
CA GLY A 25 19.76 -10.92 -23.92
C GLY A 25 18.51 -10.15 -23.49
N ASN A 26 17.37 -10.85 -23.37
CA ASN A 26 16.11 -10.31 -22.82
C ASN A 26 16.17 -10.05 -21.28
N LYS A 27 17.36 -10.10 -20.69
CA LYS A 27 17.64 -9.86 -19.27
C LYS A 27 18.99 -9.16 -19.16
N TRP A 28 19.10 -8.24 -18.21
CA TRP A 28 20.35 -7.52 -17.96
C TRP A 28 20.95 -7.95 -16.63
N THR A 29 22.25 -8.26 -16.64
CA THR A 29 23.03 -8.40 -15.42
C THR A 29 23.55 -7.03 -15.00
N ILE A 30 23.02 -6.49 -13.91
CA ILE A 30 23.50 -5.22 -13.34
C ILE A 30 24.70 -5.52 -12.42
N SER A 31 25.82 -4.83 -12.64
CA SER A 31 27.01 -4.94 -11.79
C SER A 31 26.73 -4.57 -10.34
N LYS A 32 27.62 -4.97 -9.42
CA LYS A 32 27.53 -4.60 -8.00
C LYS A 32 27.46 -3.07 -7.85
N ARG A 33 26.46 -2.58 -7.11
CA ARG A 33 26.23 -1.16 -6.85
C ARG A 33 26.70 -0.82 -5.43
N LEU A 34 27.41 0.30 -5.29
CA LEU A 34 27.61 0.95 -4.00
C LEU A 34 26.53 2.02 -3.84
N VAL A 35 25.73 1.93 -2.79
CA VAL A 35 24.67 2.92 -2.52
C VAL A 35 25.03 3.70 -1.26
N PRO A 36 25.36 5.00 -1.37
CA PRO A 36 25.74 5.81 -0.22
C PRO A 36 24.54 6.15 0.69
N ALA A 37 24.85 6.75 1.83
CA ALA A 37 23.83 7.41 2.65
C ALA A 37 23.08 8.45 1.81
N PRO A 38 21.74 8.52 1.91
CA PRO A 38 20.95 9.40 1.07
C PRO A 38 21.02 10.84 1.56
N MET A 39 21.94 11.63 0.99
CA MET A 39 22.10 13.03 1.38
C MET A 39 20.90 13.91 0.99
N GLY A 40 20.08 13.47 0.03
CA GLY A 40 18.84 14.15 -0.38
C GLY A 40 17.63 13.85 0.50
N ALA A 41 17.70 12.87 1.41
CA ALA A 41 16.65 12.61 2.39
C ALA A 41 16.79 13.52 3.61
N SER A 42 15.73 13.66 4.41
CA SER A 42 15.80 14.36 5.68
C SER A 42 16.87 13.74 6.60
N GLU A 43 17.39 14.52 7.52
CA GLU A 43 18.36 14.01 8.50
C GLU A 43 17.79 12.86 9.33
N VAL A 44 16.51 12.93 9.72
CA VAL A 44 15.84 11.88 10.49
C VAL A 44 15.79 10.58 9.69
N LEU A 45 15.34 10.62 8.43
CA LEU A 45 15.27 9.43 7.58
C LEU A 45 16.67 8.89 7.26
N ARG A 46 17.61 9.79 6.94
CA ARG A 46 19.01 9.42 6.67
C ARG A 46 19.65 8.73 7.87
N ASN A 47 19.48 9.26 9.08
CA ASN A 47 20.01 8.66 10.29
C ASN A 47 19.37 7.30 10.59
N ALA A 48 18.05 7.15 10.38
CA ALA A 48 17.38 5.87 10.51
C ALA A 48 17.90 4.83 9.50
N ILE A 49 18.22 5.24 8.27
CA ILE A 49 18.84 4.38 7.25
C ILE A 49 20.26 3.99 7.64
N ILE A 50 21.09 4.94 8.10
CA ILE A 50 22.48 4.69 8.54
C ILE A 50 22.51 3.75 9.75
N ALA A 51 21.56 3.88 10.68
CA ALA A 51 21.45 3.02 11.85
C ALA A 51 20.96 1.60 11.55
N THR A 52 20.44 1.36 10.33
CA THR A 52 20.01 0.02 9.90
C THR A 52 21.15 -0.66 9.14
N PRO A 53 21.59 -1.88 9.52
CA PRO A 53 22.54 -2.64 8.73
C PRO A 53 22.06 -2.83 7.28
N ALA A 54 23.02 -2.89 6.34
CA ALA A 54 22.69 -3.17 4.95
C ALA A 54 21.88 -4.48 4.83
N PRO A 55 20.79 -4.51 4.04
CA PRO A 55 19.99 -5.72 3.89
C PRO A 55 20.80 -6.87 3.28
N ASP A 56 20.64 -8.08 3.83
CA ASP A 56 21.25 -9.30 3.31
C ASP A 56 20.18 -10.23 2.72
N VAL A 57 20.10 -10.25 1.39
CA VAL A 57 19.15 -11.09 0.64
C VAL A 57 19.40 -12.58 0.90
N ARG A 58 20.66 -13.02 1.00
CA ARG A 58 20.99 -14.44 1.21
C ARG A 58 20.56 -14.89 2.60
N GLN A 59 20.86 -14.08 3.62
CA GLN A 59 20.42 -14.37 4.98
C GLN A 59 18.89 -14.33 5.08
N ARG A 60 18.24 -13.37 4.41
CA ARG A 60 16.78 -13.28 4.35
C ARG A 60 16.16 -14.55 3.80
N LEU A 61 16.67 -15.09 2.69
CA LEU A 61 16.14 -16.31 2.07
C LEU A 61 16.32 -17.55 2.95
N LYS A 62 17.48 -17.70 3.61
CA LYS A 62 17.73 -18.82 4.55
C LYS A 62 16.71 -18.88 5.67
N ASN A 63 16.26 -17.72 6.17
CA ASN A 63 15.26 -17.65 7.24
C ASN A 63 13.87 -18.16 6.81
N PHE A 64 13.62 -18.35 5.51
CA PHE A 64 12.31 -18.72 4.96
C PHE A 64 12.34 -19.96 4.06
N GLU A 65 13.36 -20.81 4.15
CA GLU A 65 13.39 -22.12 3.47
C GLU A 65 12.28 -23.06 3.97
N LYS A 66 11.86 -22.92 5.24
CA LYS A 66 10.71 -23.59 5.83
C LYS A 66 9.89 -22.58 6.61
N ILE A 67 8.62 -22.41 6.25
CA ILE A 67 7.73 -21.42 6.86
C ILE A 67 6.70 -22.14 7.75
N ASP A 68 6.72 -21.84 9.04
CA ASP A 68 5.62 -22.12 9.97
C ASP A 68 4.80 -20.84 10.15
N TRP A 69 3.71 -20.72 9.39
CA TRP A 69 2.82 -19.56 9.45
C TRP A 69 2.22 -19.34 10.84
N GLY A 70 1.90 -20.41 11.56
CA GLY A 70 1.33 -20.31 12.91
C GLY A 70 2.33 -19.71 13.89
N ALA A 71 3.56 -20.20 13.90
CA ALA A 71 4.63 -19.65 14.73
C ALA A 71 4.96 -18.20 14.38
N MET A 72 5.06 -17.89 13.08
CA MET A 72 5.36 -16.53 12.63
C MET A 72 4.25 -15.53 12.99
N LYS A 73 2.98 -15.89 12.79
CA LYS A 73 1.85 -15.02 13.18
C LYS A 73 1.84 -14.77 14.68
N ARG A 74 2.08 -15.79 15.51
CA ARG A 74 2.20 -15.61 16.98
C ARG A 74 3.37 -14.70 17.36
N ALA A 75 4.54 -14.91 16.77
CA ALA A 75 5.72 -14.08 17.03
C ALA A 75 5.49 -12.62 16.64
N ARG A 76 4.85 -12.37 15.48
CA ARG A 76 4.52 -11.01 15.03
C ARG A 76 3.46 -10.37 15.92
N ALA A 77 2.43 -11.10 16.32
CA ALA A 77 1.42 -10.62 17.25
C ALA A 77 2.02 -10.22 18.62
N ALA A 78 2.94 -11.03 19.14
CA ALA A 78 3.64 -10.79 20.40
C ALA A 78 4.70 -9.68 20.32
N SER A 79 5.12 -9.27 19.11
CA SER A 79 6.11 -8.19 18.94
C SER A 79 5.57 -6.81 19.30
N ARG A 80 4.26 -6.66 19.49
CA ARG A 80 3.67 -5.44 20.03
C ARG A 80 3.98 -5.33 21.52
N THR A 81 4.77 -4.34 21.88
CA THR A 81 5.23 -4.12 23.26
C THR A 81 4.33 -3.18 24.07
N PHE A 82 3.28 -2.59 23.45
CA PHE A 82 2.40 -1.62 24.08
C PHE A 82 0.92 -1.92 23.83
N PRO A 83 0.06 -1.97 24.87
CA PRO A 83 -1.39 -2.13 24.73
C PRO A 83 -2.05 -1.07 23.83
N LEU A 84 -3.26 -1.34 23.31
CA LEU A 84 -4.05 -0.34 22.55
C LEU A 84 -4.30 0.94 23.34
N SER A 85 -4.53 0.84 24.66
CA SER A 85 -4.73 2.00 25.54
C SER A 85 -3.53 2.95 25.54
N ASP A 86 -2.32 2.39 25.50
CA ASP A 86 -1.09 3.19 25.54
C ASP A 86 -0.78 3.80 24.18
N LEU A 87 -1.10 3.08 23.09
CA LEU A 87 -1.09 3.66 21.75
C LEU A 87 -2.07 4.84 21.64
N GLY A 88 -3.30 4.67 22.15
CA GLY A 88 -4.32 5.71 22.16
C GLY A 88 -3.87 6.96 22.92
N LYS A 89 -3.28 6.79 24.11
CA LYS A 89 -2.69 7.90 24.87
C LYS A 89 -1.54 8.56 24.12
N TYR A 90 -0.63 7.78 23.55
CA TYR A 90 0.55 8.29 22.85
C TYR A 90 0.19 9.11 21.61
N LEU A 91 -0.79 8.63 20.83
CA LEU A 91 -1.27 9.30 19.61
C LEU A 91 -2.46 10.22 19.86
N ASN A 92 -2.88 10.41 21.11
CA ASN A 92 -4.04 11.22 21.47
C ASN A 92 -5.31 10.88 20.64
N VAL A 93 -5.64 9.58 20.62
CA VAL A 93 -6.84 9.01 19.99
C VAL A 93 -7.54 8.06 20.97
N GLU A 94 -8.86 8.00 20.89
CA GLU A 94 -9.65 6.92 21.50
C GLU A 94 -9.67 5.72 20.54
N ILE A 95 -9.46 4.52 21.07
CA ILE A 95 -9.55 3.26 20.31
C ILE A 95 -10.58 2.36 20.99
N ARG A 96 -11.63 1.97 20.25
CA ARG A 96 -12.69 1.09 20.72
C ARG A 96 -12.89 -0.08 19.77
N SER A 97 -12.70 -1.30 20.27
CA SER A 97 -13.01 -2.53 19.53
C SER A 97 -14.53 -2.73 19.41
N ASP A 98 -14.97 -3.27 18.29
CA ASP A 98 -16.37 -3.52 17.95
C ASP A 98 -16.45 -4.66 16.92
N GLU A 99 -17.67 -5.08 16.57
CA GLU A 99 -17.93 -6.08 15.55
C GLU A 99 -19.07 -5.63 14.64
N ILE A 100 -18.84 -5.68 13.33
CA ILE A 100 -19.84 -5.32 12.31
C ILE A 100 -20.15 -6.57 11.49
N ASN A 101 -21.35 -7.13 11.68
CA ASN A 101 -21.83 -8.31 10.97
C ASN A 101 -20.83 -9.49 10.98
N GLY A 102 -20.20 -9.77 12.13
CA GLY A 102 -19.19 -10.84 12.26
C GLY A 102 -17.77 -10.43 11.90
N VAL A 103 -17.53 -9.21 11.40
CA VAL A 103 -16.19 -8.69 11.11
C VAL A 103 -15.71 -7.83 12.27
N LYS A 104 -14.55 -8.17 12.83
CA LYS A 104 -13.93 -7.37 13.90
C LYS A 104 -13.44 -6.04 13.33
N VAL A 105 -13.71 -4.97 14.07
CA VAL A 105 -13.30 -3.62 13.69
C VAL A 105 -12.84 -2.84 14.93
N HIS A 106 -12.08 -1.77 14.69
CA HIS A 106 -11.73 -0.81 15.73
C HIS A 106 -12.09 0.61 15.28
N HIS A 107 -12.91 1.28 16.07
CA HIS A 107 -13.16 2.71 15.94
C HIS A 107 -11.95 3.46 16.49
N VAL A 108 -11.45 4.42 15.72
CA VAL A 108 -10.32 5.27 16.08
C VAL A 108 -10.75 6.72 15.94
N ILE A 109 -10.81 7.41 17.06
CA ILE A 109 -11.40 8.74 17.16
C ILE A 109 -10.32 9.71 17.65
N PRO A 110 -9.96 10.73 16.86
CA PRO A 110 -8.98 11.71 17.30
C PRO A 110 -9.60 12.67 18.31
N SER A 111 -8.77 13.24 19.19
CA SER A 111 -9.22 14.25 20.16
C SER A 111 -9.83 15.50 19.49
N GLU A 112 -9.45 15.75 18.24
CA GLU A 112 -9.89 16.88 17.43
C GLU A 112 -10.23 16.37 16.03
N ILE A 113 -11.36 16.80 15.50
CA ILE A 113 -11.81 16.48 14.15
C ILE A 113 -11.79 17.75 13.32
N ASP A 114 -11.20 17.67 12.13
CA ASP A 114 -11.27 18.74 11.15
C ASP A 114 -12.75 18.97 10.80
N PRO A 115 -13.27 20.21 10.86
CA PRO A 115 -14.65 20.50 10.49
C PRO A 115 -15.06 19.98 9.10
N LYS A 116 -14.10 19.87 8.16
CA LYS A 116 -14.32 19.27 6.83
C LYS A 116 -14.62 17.77 6.88
N PHE A 117 -14.30 17.10 7.97
CA PHE A 117 -14.44 15.67 8.16
C PHE A 117 -15.50 15.29 9.22
N ASN A 118 -16.35 16.24 9.63
CA ASN A 118 -17.38 15.98 10.65
C ASN A 118 -18.25 14.77 10.34
N ASN A 119 -18.61 14.58 9.06
CA ASN A 119 -19.41 13.47 8.56
C ASN A 119 -18.59 12.45 7.75
N ALA A 120 -17.26 12.62 7.72
CA ALA A 120 -16.39 11.76 6.96
C ALA A 120 -15.86 10.59 7.80
N LEU A 121 -15.56 9.48 7.13
CA LEU A 121 -14.96 8.30 7.73
C LEU A 121 -13.80 7.82 6.87
N PHE A 122 -12.68 7.49 7.52
CA PHE A 122 -11.60 6.76 6.90
C PHE A 122 -11.74 5.26 7.19
N LEU A 123 -12.16 4.46 6.22
CA LEU A 123 -12.17 3.00 6.30
C LEU A 123 -10.74 2.48 6.06
N TYR A 124 -10.06 2.14 7.14
CA TYR A 124 -8.65 1.73 7.10
C TYR A 124 -8.50 0.22 7.00
N LEU A 125 -7.62 -0.23 6.11
CA LEU A 125 -7.26 -1.63 5.90
C LEU A 125 -5.77 -1.81 6.19
N HIS A 126 -5.43 -2.71 7.12
CA HIS A 126 -4.05 -2.84 7.57
C HIS A 126 -3.11 -3.50 6.55
N GLY A 127 -1.80 -3.25 6.66
CA GLY A 127 -0.77 -3.96 5.90
C GLY A 127 -0.43 -5.33 6.51
N GLY A 128 0.66 -5.95 6.03
CA GLY A 128 1.15 -7.22 6.60
C GLY A 128 1.10 -8.41 5.65
N ALA A 129 1.32 -8.17 4.34
CA ALA A 129 1.42 -9.21 3.32
C ALA A 129 0.22 -10.19 3.30
N TYR A 130 -0.98 -9.73 3.65
CA TYR A 130 -2.22 -10.51 3.77
C TYR A 130 -2.20 -11.65 4.80
N VAL A 131 -1.14 -11.79 5.59
CA VAL A 131 -0.96 -12.91 6.55
C VAL A 131 -0.69 -12.41 7.98
N PHE A 132 -0.31 -11.14 8.15
CA PHE A 132 0.01 -10.49 9.41
C PHE A 132 -0.88 -9.26 9.65
N GLY A 133 -0.87 -8.76 10.90
CA GLY A 133 -1.53 -7.51 11.27
C GLY A 133 -2.86 -7.68 12.01
N ALA A 134 -3.27 -8.92 12.29
CA ALA A 134 -4.54 -9.20 12.97
C ALA A 134 -4.64 -8.61 14.39
N GLY A 135 -5.89 -8.44 14.85
CA GLY A 135 -6.24 -7.96 16.18
C GLY A 135 -5.75 -6.53 16.42
N ASP A 136 -5.21 -6.28 17.60
CA ASP A 136 -4.72 -4.96 18.01
C ASP A 136 -3.68 -4.36 17.06
N ASN A 137 -2.93 -5.19 16.32
CA ASN A 137 -1.94 -4.72 15.35
C ASN A 137 -2.56 -4.07 14.11
N SER A 138 -3.86 -4.25 13.89
CA SER A 138 -4.57 -3.66 12.76
C SER A 138 -4.67 -2.14 12.89
N VAL A 139 -4.55 -1.58 14.09
CA VAL A 139 -4.94 -0.19 14.37
C VAL A 139 -3.80 0.83 14.24
N SER A 140 -2.54 0.39 14.18
CA SER A 140 -1.39 1.29 14.38
C SER A 140 -1.31 2.46 13.40
N GLU A 141 -1.42 2.20 12.09
CA GLU A 141 -1.42 3.29 11.10
C GLU A 141 -2.75 4.06 11.09
N ALA A 142 -3.89 3.39 11.36
CA ALA A 142 -5.18 4.07 11.50
C ALA A 142 -5.14 5.15 12.60
N ALA A 143 -4.45 4.87 13.72
CA ALA A 143 -4.25 5.83 14.80
C ALA A 143 -3.39 7.03 14.37
N VAL A 144 -2.32 6.80 13.58
CA VAL A 144 -1.51 7.88 13.01
C VAL A 144 -2.33 8.72 12.03
N ILE A 145 -3.02 8.07 11.09
CA ILE A 145 -3.89 8.70 10.10
C ILE A 145 -4.95 9.56 10.79
N SER A 146 -5.64 8.98 11.78
CA SER A 146 -6.71 9.64 12.52
C SER A 146 -6.21 10.86 13.29
N ASN A 147 -5.10 10.73 14.01
CA ASN A 147 -4.49 11.84 14.74
C ASN A 147 -3.97 12.96 13.82
N THR A 148 -3.23 12.62 12.77
CA THR A 148 -2.58 13.63 11.90
C THR A 148 -3.57 14.28 10.94
N SER A 149 -4.49 13.50 10.38
CA SER A 149 -5.50 14.01 9.43
C SER A 149 -6.74 14.57 10.11
N LYS A 150 -6.90 14.35 11.43
CA LYS A 150 -8.06 14.79 12.22
C LYS A 150 -9.38 14.24 11.65
N ILE A 151 -9.37 12.97 11.25
CA ILE A 151 -10.51 12.23 10.70
C ILE A 151 -10.80 11.00 11.55
N ARG A 152 -12.07 10.63 11.72
CA ARG A 152 -12.43 9.35 12.35
C ARG A 152 -12.02 8.21 11.44
N ALA A 153 -11.40 7.17 11.98
CA ALA A 153 -11.07 5.98 11.22
C ALA A 153 -11.81 4.75 11.77
N LEU A 154 -12.16 3.84 10.88
CA LEU A 154 -12.66 2.50 11.20
C LEU A 154 -11.64 1.50 10.63
N SER A 155 -10.85 0.90 11.51
CA SER A 155 -9.87 -0.12 11.14
C SER A 155 -10.54 -1.48 11.03
N VAL A 156 -10.43 -2.14 9.88
CA VAL A 156 -10.99 -3.48 9.65
C VAL A 156 -9.94 -4.55 9.98
N ASP A 157 -10.22 -5.39 10.98
CA ASP A 157 -9.42 -6.59 11.30
C ASP A 157 -9.93 -7.75 10.45
N TYR A 158 -9.64 -7.67 9.15
CA TYR A 158 -10.15 -8.61 8.16
C TYR A 158 -9.52 -10.01 8.33
N ARG A 159 -10.29 -11.04 7.96
CA ARG A 159 -9.84 -12.43 8.04
C ARG A 159 -8.68 -12.70 7.09
N MET A 160 -7.80 -13.61 7.50
CA MET A 160 -6.54 -13.89 6.82
C MET A 160 -6.18 -15.37 6.84
N PRO A 161 -5.42 -15.84 5.83
CA PRO A 161 -4.84 -17.17 5.81
C PRO A 161 -3.90 -17.42 7.01
N PRO A 162 -3.61 -18.70 7.32
CA PRO A 162 -4.05 -19.89 6.60
C PRO A 162 -5.53 -20.29 6.85
N ALA A 163 -6.19 -19.70 7.86
CA ALA A 163 -7.57 -20.04 8.18
C ALA A 163 -8.57 -19.55 7.12
N ASP A 164 -8.37 -18.33 6.64
CA ASP A 164 -9.29 -17.65 5.74
C ASP A 164 -8.51 -17.04 4.54
N PRO A 165 -8.13 -17.86 3.54
CA PRO A 165 -7.48 -17.34 2.33
C PRO A 165 -8.43 -16.46 1.49
N PHE A 166 -7.92 -15.96 0.35
CA PHE A 166 -8.74 -15.27 -0.64
C PHE A 166 -10.01 -16.07 -0.99
N PRO A 167 -11.20 -15.44 -1.06
CA PRO A 167 -11.47 -13.99 -1.03
C PRO A 167 -11.88 -13.41 0.34
N ALA A 168 -11.68 -14.11 1.46
CA ALA A 168 -12.27 -13.74 2.76
C ALA A 168 -12.03 -12.27 3.18
N ALA A 169 -10.81 -11.75 3.00
CA ALA A 169 -10.50 -10.36 3.31
C ALA A 169 -11.31 -9.35 2.46
N VAL A 170 -11.55 -9.64 1.18
CA VAL A 170 -12.37 -8.78 0.29
C VAL A 170 -13.83 -8.82 0.75
N ASP A 171 -14.34 -10.01 1.09
CA ASP A 171 -15.71 -10.21 1.57
C ASP A 171 -15.97 -9.46 2.89
N ASP A 172 -14.99 -9.45 3.80
CA ASP A 172 -15.08 -8.71 5.06
C ASP A 172 -15.13 -7.20 4.82
N VAL A 173 -14.31 -6.68 3.90
CA VAL A 173 -14.33 -5.26 3.53
C VAL A 173 -15.67 -4.88 2.90
N VAL A 174 -16.22 -5.70 2.00
CA VAL A 174 -17.56 -5.48 1.42
C VAL A 174 -18.64 -5.48 2.50
N THR A 175 -18.54 -6.41 3.46
CA THR A 175 -19.48 -6.53 4.58
C THR A 175 -19.50 -5.27 5.44
N VAL A 176 -18.32 -4.78 5.83
CA VAL A 176 -18.19 -3.54 6.61
C VAL A 176 -18.62 -2.33 5.79
N TYR A 177 -18.19 -2.22 4.53
CA TYR A 177 -18.52 -1.07 3.68
C TYR A 177 -20.03 -0.92 3.46
N ARG A 178 -20.74 -2.02 3.17
CA ARG A 178 -22.21 -2.02 3.08
C ARG A 178 -22.89 -1.58 4.37
N HIS A 179 -22.33 -1.92 5.52
CA HIS A 179 -22.85 -1.44 6.80
C HIS A 179 -22.63 0.07 6.96
N VAL A 180 -21.43 0.56 6.67
CA VAL A 180 -21.09 2.00 6.75
C VAL A 180 -21.96 2.84 5.82
N LEU A 181 -22.25 2.36 4.60
CA LEU A 181 -23.11 3.06 3.63
C LEU A 181 -24.55 3.34 4.15
N LYS A 182 -25.00 2.66 5.21
CA LYS A 182 -26.30 2.92 5.83
C LYS A 182 -26.36 4.27 6.55
N THR A 183 -25.21 4.78 7.01
CA THR A 183 -25.13 5.98 7.85
C THR A 183 -24.16 7.04 7.30
N THR A 184 -23.30 6.68 6.36
CA THR A 184 -22.30 7.57 5.78
C THR A 184 -22.39 7.52 4.26
N ALA A 185 -22.55 8.68 3.62
CA ALA A 185 -22.57 8.77 2.17
C ALA A 185 -21.24 8.28 1.60
N ALA A 186 -21.27 7.54 0.49
CA ALA A 186 -20.06 6.99 -0.12
C ALA A 186 -18.99 8.06 -0.39
N LYS A 187 -19.41 9.26 -0.83
CA LYS A 187 -18.52 10.41 -1.09
C LYS A 187 -17.90 11.04 0.16
N SER A 188 -18.39 10.71 1.35
CA SER A 188 -17.79 11.09 2.63
C SER A 188 -16.87 9.99 3.20
N ILE A 189 -16.68 8.88 2.47
CA ILE A 189 -15.79 7.78 2.89
C ILE A 189 -14.48 7.86 2.11
N ALA A 190 -13.36 7.88 2.83
CA ALA A 190 -12.08 7.47 2.28
C ALA A 190 -11.83 6.00 2.60
N ILE A 191 -11.26 5.23 1.67
CA ILE A 191 -10.78 3.87 1.96
C ILE A 191 -9.27 3.83 1.73
N GLY A 192 -8.53 3.13 2.58
CA GLY A 192 -7.10 3.04 2.31
C GLY A 192 -6.27 2.27 3.31
N GLY A 193 -5.01 2.11 2.95
CA GLY A 193 -4.02 1.48 3.79
C GLY A 193 -2.67 1.40 3.10
N THR A 194 -1.75 0.72 3.77
CA THR A 194 -0.39 0.52 3.30
C THR A 194 -0.12 -0.94 2.94
N SER A 195 0.72 -1.20 1.93
CA SER A 195 1.14 -2.56 1.55
C SER A 195 -0.05 -3.42 1.09
N ALA A 196 -0.24 -4.60 1.71
CA ALA A 196 -1.42 -5.44 1.51
C ALA A 196 -2.75 -4.68 1.73
N GLY A 197 -2.80 -3.74 2.68
CA GLY A 197 -4.01 -2.92 2.92
C GLY A 197 -4.28 -1.93 1.79
N GLY A 198 -3.22 -1.38 1.20
CA GLY A 198 -3.32 -0.55 0.00
C GLY A 198 -3.79 -1.35 -1.22
N GLY A 199 -3.24 -2.56 -1.40
CA GLY A 199 -3.70 -3.51 -2.42
C GLY A 199 -5.16 -3.93 -2.20
N LEU A 200 -5.53 -4.30 -0.98
CA LEU A 200 -6.90 -4.68 -0.60
C LEU A 200 -7.89 -3.54 -0.82
N SER A 201 -7.51 -2.29 -0.56
CA SER A 201 -8.36 -1.11 -0.80
C SER A 201 -8.71 -0.98 -2.28
N LEU A 202 -7.71 -1.16 -3.17
CA LEU A 202 -7.92 -1.12 -4.62
C LEU A 202 -8.77 -2.32 -5.10
N ALA A 203 -8.52 -3.53 -4.57
CA ALA A 203 -9.29 -4.72 -4.87
C ALA A 203 -10.76 -4.60 -4.40
N ALA A 204 -10.98 -4.02 -3.21
CA ALA A 204 -12.31 -3.77 -2.68
C ALA A 204 -13.10 -2.80 -3.58
N VAL A 205 -12.46 -1.75 -4.13
CA VAL A 205 -13.12 -0.84 -5.08
C VAL A 205 -13.50 -1.55 -6.39
N HIS A 206 -12.66 -2.43 -6.93
CA HIS A 206 -13.07 -3.30 -8.05
C HIS A 206 -14.32 -4.10 -7.69
N GLN A 207 -14.34 -4.70 -6.49
CA GLN A 207 -15.48 -5.47 -6.02
C GLN A 207 -16.74 -4.60 -5.83
N PHE A 208 -16.61 -3.39 -5.28
CA PHE A 208 -17.73 -2.45 -5.12
C PHE A 208 -18.37 -2.12 -6.47
N ILE A 209 -17.54 -1.81 -7.48
CA ILE A 209 -18.01 -1.53 -8.84
C ILE A 209 -18.73 -2.75 -9.43
N SER A 210 -18.18 -3.96 -9.27
CA SER A 210 -18.80 -5.19 -9.78
C SER A 210 -20.17 -5.47 -9.15
N LEU A 211 -20.35 -5.05 -7.89
CA LEU A 211 -21.58 -5.20 -7.13
C LEU A 211 -22.55 -4.01 -7.30
N ASN A 212 -22.23 -3.05 -8.17
CA ASN A 212 -22.97 -1.79 -8.35
C ASN A 212 -23.19 -1.01 -7.05
N LEU A 213 -22.20 -1.04 -6.14
CA LEU A 213 -22.17 -0.17 -4.97
C LEU A 213 -21.60 1.20 -5.34
N ASP A 214 -22.08 2.24 -4.67
CA ASP A 214 -21.43 3.55 -4.74
C ASP A 214 -19.98 3.43 -4.24
N VAL A 215 -19.04 3.99 -4.98
CA VAL A 215 -17.61 3.97 -4.65
C VAL A 215 -17.24 5.09 -3.68
N PRO A 216 -16.21 4.92 -2.83
CA PRO A 216 -15.79 5.93 -1.86
C PRO A 216 -15.43 7.27 -2.51
N GLY A 217 -15.35 8.33 -1.72
CA GLY A 217 -14.95 9.67 -2.18
C GLY A 217 -13.46 9.74 -2.54
N ALA A 218 -12.61 8.97 -1.86
CA ALA A 218 -11.18 8.94 -2.11
C ALA A 218 -10.54 7.60 -1.72
N ILE A 219 -9.35 7.31 -2.27
CA ILE A 219 -8.49 6.20 -1.88
C ILE A 219 -7.15 6.72 -1.37
N TYR A 220 -6.65 6.13 -0.28
CA TYR A 220 -5.23 6.19 0.12
C TYR A 220 -4.56 4.84 -0.17
N ALA A 221 -3.56 4.84 -1.04
CA ALA A 221 -2.79 3.66 -1.42
C ALA A 221 -1.30 3.88 -1.13
N GLY A 222 -0.91 3.59 0.11
CA GLY A 222 0.49 3.65 0.54
C GLY A 222 1.25 2.39 0.11
N THR A 223 2.27 2.52 -0.73
CA THR A 223 3.09 1.40 -1.26
C THR A 223 2.27 0.13 -1.52
N PRO A 224 1.17 0.22 -2.30
CA PRO A 224 0.19 -0.84 -2.40
C PRO A 224 0.83 -2.09 -2.99
N TRP A 225 0.66 -3.24 -2.34
CA TRP A 225 1.00 -4.52 -2.96
C TRP A 225 -0.09 -4.85 -3.98
N SER A 226 0.03 -4.25 -5.15
CA SER A 226 -1.00 -4.26 -6.21
C SER A 226 -0.77 -5.36 -7.25
N ASP A 227 0.42 -5.97 -7.22
CA ASP A 227 0.80 -7.12 -8.03
C ASP A 227 1.49 -8.19 -7.15
N LEU A 228 0.77 -9.27 -6.88
CA LEU A 228 1.28 -10.40 -6.10
C LEU A 228 2.30 -11.25 -6.87
N THR A 229 2.48 -11.01 -8.17
CA THR A 229 3.51 -11.67 -8.99
C THR A 229 4.86 -10.94 -8.89
N LYS A 230 5.94 -11.58 -9.37
CA LYS A 230 7.25 -10.92 -9.51
C LYS A 230 7.39 -10.19 -10.86
N THR A 231 6.57 -9.17 -11.10
CA THR A 231 6.54 -8.48 -12.41
C THR A 231 7.21 -7.11 -12.44
N GLY A 232 7.08 -6.29 -11.39
CA GLY A 232 7.59 -4.91 -11.41
C GLY A 232 9.12 -4.82 -11.37
N ASP A 233 9.71 -3.87 -12.09
CA ASP A 233 11.17 -3.64 -12.17
C ASP A 233 11.83 -3.52 -10.81
N THR A 234 11.17 -2.86 -9.86
CA THR A 234 11.72 -2.56 -8.52
C THR A 234 11.79 -3.80 -7.63
N LEU A 235 11.09 -4.89 -7.96
CA LEU A 235 11.30 -6.19 -7.33
C LEU A 235 12.69 -6.78 -7.67
N TYR A 236 13.36 -6.25 -8.69
CA TYR A 236 14.72 -6.61 -9.10
C TYR A 236 15.72 -5.51 -8.81
N THR A 237 15.41 -4.26 -9.18
CA THR A 237 16.35 -3.14 -9.04
C THR A 237 16.49 -2.67 -7.59
N ASN A 238 15.44 -2.81 -6.76
CA ASN A 238 15.49 -2.49 -5.34
C ASN A 238 15.65 -3.72 -4.42
N GLU A 239 15.88 -4.91 -4.98
CA GLU A 239 16.23 -6.09 -4.20
C GLU A 239 17.54 -5.87 -3.44
N GLY A 240 17.51 -6.10 -2.13
CA GLY A 240 18.61 -5.80 -1.21
C GLY A 240 18.83 -4.32 -0.93
N LEU A 241 18.04 -3.42 -1.54
CA LEU A 241 18.07 -1.98 -1.27
C LEU A 241 16.91 -1.55 -0.36
N ASP A 242 15.73 -2.16 -0.53
CA ASP A 242 14.62 -2.00 0.40
C ASP A 242 15.00 -2.62 1.76
N ARG A 243 15.02 -1.82 2.84
CA ARG A 243 15.44 -2.31 4.17
C ARG A 243 14.35 -2.98 5.00
N ILE A 244 13.12 -3.04 4.48
CA ILE A 244 11.94 -3.57 5.18
C ILE A 244 11.53 -4.90 4.57
N LEU A 245 11.28 -4.93 3.26
CA LEU A 245 10.89 -6.13 2.51
C LEU A 245 12.12 -6.94 2.08
N VAL A 246 13.22 -6.27 1.73
CA VAL A 246 14.50 -6.85 1.30
C VAL A 246 14.45 -7.54 -0.06
N THR A 247 13.58 -8.54 -0.22
CA THR A 247 13.41 -9.31 -1.46
C THR A 247 11.99 -9.85 -1.55
N TYR A 248 11.52 -10.03 -2.78
CA TYR A 248 10.26 -10.72 -3.06
C TYR A 248 10.36 -12.22 -2.78
N ASP A 249 11.52 -12.83 -3.03
CA ASP A 249 11.70 -14.26 -2.88
C ASP A 249 11.72 -14.66 -1.39
N GLY A 250 11.26 -15.88 -1.08
CA GLY A 250 11.04 -16.32 0.29
C GLY A 250 9.68 -15.87 0.83
N LEU A 251 9.68 -15.03 1.87
CA LEU A 251 8.47 -14.72 2.66
C LEU A 251 7.34 -14.08 1.84
N LEU A 252 7.63 -13.07 1.00
CA LEU A 252 6.59 -12.37 0.24
C LEU A 252 5.97 -13.30 -0.81
N LYS A 253 6.79 -14.00 -1.60
CA LYS A 253 6.29 -15.02 -2.53
C LYS A 253 5.42 -16.07 -1.82
N ALA A 254 5.87 -16.56 -0.67
CA ALA A 254 5.12 -17.55 0.09
C ALA A 254 3.79 -16.99 0.63
N ALA A 255 3.78 -15.74 1.09
CA ALA A 255 2.57 -15.05 1.55
C ALA A 255 1.57 -14.84 0.41
N ALA A 256 2.04 -14.43 -0.77
CA ALA A 256 1.22 -14.29 -1.97
C ALA A 256 0.54 -15.61 -2.35
N LEU A 257 1.30 -16.71 -2.37
CA LEU A 257 0.77 -18.03 -2.69
C LEU A 257 -0.19 -18.55 -1.63
N LEU A 258 0.12 -18.33 -0.35
CA LEU A 258 -0.77 -18.71 0.75
C LEU A 258 -2.09 -17.92 0.70
N TYR A 259 -2.02 -16.62 0.44
CA TYR A 259 -3.22 -15.79 0.34
C TYR A 259 -4.07 -16.15 -0.87
N ALA A 260 -3.44 -16.41 -2.03
CA ALA A 260 -4.15 -16.74 -3.26
C ALA A 260 -4.81 -18.13 -3.24
N ASP A 261 -4.32 -19.06 -2.43
CA ASP A 261 -4.90 -20.41 -2.28
C ASP A 261 -5.20 -21.10 -3.62
N GLY A 262 -4.19 -21.10 -4.51
CA GLY A 262 -4.29 -21.71 -5.83
C GLY A 262 -4.98 -20.89 -6.92
N ASN A 263 -5.55 -19.72 -6.60
CA ASN A 263 -6.09 -18.79 -7.59
C ASN A 263 -4.97 -18.12 -8.40
N ASP A 264 -5.30 -17.71 -9.63
CA ASP A 264 -4.37 -16.93 -10.46
C ASP A 264 -3.99 -15.62 -9.76
N LEU A 265 -2.70 -15.42 -9.51
CA LEU A 265 -2.17 -14.20 -8.91
C LEU A 265 -2.52 -12.95 -9.71
N LYS A 266 -2.83 -13.07 -11.01
CA LYS A 266 -3.28 -11.94 -11.85
C LYS A 266 -4.77 -11.63 -11.74
N ASN A 267 -5.54 -12.39 -10.93
CA ASN A 267 -6.93 -12.05 -10.62
C ASN A 267 -6.99 -10.60 -10.06
N PRO A 268 -7.82 -9.69 -10.61
CA PRO A 268 -7.92 -8.31 -10.14
C PRO A 268 -8.30 -8.12 -8.66
N LEU A 269 -8.87 -9.12 -8.01
CA LEU A 269 -9.16 -9.07 -6.56
C LEU A 269 -7.98 -9.53 -5.70
N LEU A 270 -6.95 -10.13 -6.30
CA LEU A 270 -5.66 -10.44 -5.69
C LEU A 270 -4.60 -9.39 -6.04
N SER A 271 -4.49 -9.08 -7.33
CA SER A 271 -3.57 -8.11 -7.92
C SER A 271 -4.36 -7.03 -8.67
N PRO A 272 -4.84 -5.99 -7.97
CA PRO A 272 -5.73 -4.97 -8.54
C PRO A 272 -5.12 -4.18 -9.70
N VAL A 273 -3.79 -4.20 -9.88
CA VAL A 273 -3.15 -3.58 -11.05
C VAL A 273 -3.60 -4.20 -12.37
N TYR A 274 -4.15 -5.42 -12.39
CA TYR A 274 -4.63 -6.06 -13.61
C TYR A 274 -6.10 -5.72 -13.96
N GLY A 275 -6.88 -5.17 -13.03
CA GLY A 275 -8.29 -4.77 -13.26
C GLY A 275 -8.47 -3.46 -14.03
N SER A 276 -9.71 -3.13 -14.40
CA SER A 276 -10.03 -1.82 -15.00
C SER A 276 -10.14 -0.74 -13.93
N PHE A 277 -9.50 0.41 -14.16
CA PHE A 277 -9.56 1.55 -13.25
C PHE A 277 -10.66 2.56 -13.65
N ASP A 278 -11.54 2.19 -14.59
CA ASP A 278 -12.71 3.00 -14.92
C ASP A 278 -13.60 3.16 -13.68
N LYS A 279 -14.14 4.37 -13.46
CA LYS A 279 -14.99 4.72 -12.30
C LYS A 279 -14.29 4.66 -10.94
N PHE A 280 -12.97 4.49 -10.88
CA PHE A 280 -12.25 4.60 -9.61
C PHE A 280 -12.36 6.03 -9.05
N PRO A 281 -12.35 6.18 -7.72
CA PRO A 281 -12.33 7.50 -7.08
C PRO A 281 -10.93 8.13 -7.13
N PRO A 282 -10.84 9.45 -6.87
CA PRO A 282 -9.57 10.13 -6.64
C PRO A 282 -8.65 9.33 -5.70
N THR A 283 -7.40 9.11 -6.09
CA THR A 283 -6.47 8.26 -5.34
C THR A 283 -5.19 9.01 -5.00
N TYR A 284 -4.81 8.99 -3.73
CA TYR A 284 -3.51 9.46 -3.25
C TYR A 284 -2.58 8.25 -3.05
N LEU A 285 -1.40 8.29 -3.68
CA LEU A 285 -0.41 7.21 -3.69
C LEU A 285 0.92 7.69 -3.12
N VAL A 286 1.57 6.84 -2.32
CA VAL A 286 2.86 7.14 -1.70
C VAL A 286 3.82 5.98 -1.86
N THR A 287 5.07 6.26 -2.16
CA THR A 287 6.16 5.28 -2.19
C THR A 287 7.50 6.00 -2.04
N GLY A 288 8.61 5.31 -2.27
CA GLY A 288 9.94 5.91 -2.24
C GLY A 288 10.93 5.27 -3.19
N THR A 289 12.06 5.94 -3.39
CA THR A 289 13.05 5.51 -4.39
C THR A 289 13.71 4.18 -4.04
N ARG A 290 13.68 3.75 -2.76
CA ARG A 290 14.20 2.45 -2.28
C ARG A 290 13.11 1.43 -1.99
N ASP A 291 11.86 1.72 -2.33
CA ASP A 291 10.74 0.83 -2.06
C ASP A 291 10.71 -0.33 -3.06
N LEU A 292 10.57 -1.56 -2.57
CA LEU A 292 10.43 -2.74 -3.41
C LEU A 292 9.14 -2.66 -4.27
N PHE A 293 8.09 -2.03 -3.76
CA PHE A 293 6.79 -1.82 -4.42
C PHE A 293 6.65 -0.45 -5.10
N LEU A 294 7.75 0.25 -5.37
CA LEU A 294 7.73 1.46 -6.20
C LEU A 294 7.06 1.19 -7.56
N SER A 295 7.42 0.10 -8.24
CA SER A 295 6.82 -0.28 -9.54
C SER A 295 5.32 -0.52 -9.44
N ASP A 296 4.87 -1.23 -8.41
CA ASP A 296 3.45 -1.46 -8.15
C ASP A 296 2.70 -0.13 -8.01
N THR A 297 3.23 0.77 -7.19
CA THR A 297 2.65 2.09 -6.95
C THR A 297 2.55 2.92 -8.24
N VAL A 298 3.63 3.03 -9.00
CA VAL A 298 3.64 3.86 -10.23
C VAL A 298 2.82 3.25 -11.36
N ARG A 299 2.71 1.91 -11.42
CA ARG A 299 1.84 1.21 -12.39
C ARG A 299 0.37 1.48 -12.09
N VAL A 300 -0.06 1.40 -10.83
CA VAL A 300 -1.43 1.78 -10.43
C VAL A 300 -1.69 3.25 -10.76
N HIS A 301 -0.78 4.16 -10.38
CA HIS A 301 -0.88 5.58 -10.75
C HIS A 301 -1.06 5.78 -12.27
N ARG A 302 -0.31 5.04 -13.10
CA ARG A 302 -0.49 5.10 -14.55
C ARG A 302 -1.82 4.60 -15.05
N LYS A 303 -2.34 3.51 -14.50
CA LYS A 303 -3.66 3.00 -14.91
C LYS A 303 -4.77 3.96 -14.54
N LEU A 304 -4.76 4.49 -13.31
CA LEU A 304 -5.73 5.51 -12.86
C LEU A 304 -5.78 6.70 -13.82
N ARG A 305 -4.62 7.26 -14.14
CA ARG A 305 -4.53 8.46 -14.97
C ARG A 305 -4.83 8.19 -16.44
N THR A 306 -4.56 6.98 -16.92
CA THR A 306 -5.00 6.52 -18.26
C THR A 306 -6.52 6.43 -18.32
N ALA A 307 -7.17 6.01 -17.22
CA ALA A 307 -8.62 5.98 -17.08
C ALA A 307 -9.24 7.37 -16.76
N GLY A 308 -8.45 8.45 -16.80
CA GLY A 308 -8.92 9.81 -16.51
C GLY A 308 -9.22 10.10 -15.04
N ILE A 309 -8.79 9.24 -14.11
CA ILE A 309 -9.02 9.39 -12.68
C ILE A 309 -7.96 10.32 -12.07
N VAL A 310 -8.38 11.20 -11.15
CA VAL A 310 -7.46 12.03 -10.35
C VAL A 310 -6.56 11.11 -9.54
N ALA A 311 -5.25 11.26 -9.71
CA ALA A 311 -4.29 10.49 -8.95
C ALA A 311 -3.03 11.30 -8.68
N ASP A 312 -2.70 11.41 -7.40
CA ASP A 312 -1.56 12.14 -6.88
C ASP A 312 -0.53 11.14 -6.38
N LEU A 313 0.65 11.13 -7.00
CA LEU A 313 1.74 10.22 -6.69
C LEU A 313 2.87 10.99 -5.99
N ASN A 314 3.19 10.55 -4.79
CA ASN A 314 4.27 11.12 -3.98
C ASN A 314 5.39 10.10 -3.80
N VAL A 315 6.57 10.40 -4.34
CA VAL A 315 7.75 9.54 -4.27
C VAL A 315 8.82 10.24 -3.44
N TYR A 316 9.12 9.67 -2.28
CA TYR A 316 10.10 10.23 -1.36
C TYR A 316 11.49 9.64 -1.58
N GLU A 317 12.51 10.50 -1.54
CA GLU A 317 13.90 10.07 -1.69
C GLU A 317 14.30 9.12 -0.55
N ALA A 318 14.95 8.01 -0.93
CA ALA A 318 15.49 6.96 -0.08
C ALA A 318 14.50 6.20 0.80
N LEU A 319 13.21 6.52 0.74
CA LEU A 319 12.20 5.83 1.52
C LEU A 319 12.02 4.40 0.97
N SER A 320 12.13 3.41 1.85
CA SER A 320 11.78 2.01 1.57
C SER A 320 10.30 1.77 1.84
N HIS A 321 9.83 0.55 1.56
CA HIS A 321 8.47 0.12 1.82
C HIS A 321 7.94 0.57 3.18
N ALA A 322 6.85 1.34 3.18
CA ALA A 322 6.16 1.84 4.37
C ALA A 322 7.08 2.61 5.35
N GLY A 323 8.21 3.17 4.87
CA GLY A 323 9.17 3.86 5.73
C GLY A 323 8.56 5.03 6.51
N TYR A 324 7.53 5.67 5.96
CA TYR A 324 6.75 6.73 6.60
C TYR A 324 5.92 6.21 7.80
N VAL A 325 5.56 4.93 7.84
CA VAL A 325 4.89 4.32 9.01
C VAL A 325 5.89 4.05 10.14
N TYR A 326 7.09 3.59 9.79
CA TYR A 326 8.10 3.16 10.77
C TYR A 326 8.96 4.30 11.33
N ASN A 327 8.98 5.46 10.67
CA ASN A 327 9.73 6.64 11.08
C ASN A 327 8.81 7.85 11.28
N PRO A 328 7.86 7.81 12.23
CA PRO A 328 6.81 8.83 12.36
C PRO A 328 7.35 10.25 12.65
N ALA A 329 8.56 10.34 13.20
CA ALA A 329 9.24 11.61 13.48
C ALA A 329 9.89 12.25 12.25
N SER A 330 9.97 11.56 11.10
CA SER A 330 10.63 12.12 9.92
C SER A 330 9.72 13.12 9.20
N PRO A 331 10.30 14.18 8.59
CA PRO A 331 9.55 15.09 7.71
C PRO A 331 8.75 14.37 6.62
N GLU A 332 9.29 13.30 6.03
CA GLU A 332 8.61 12.53 4.99
C GLU A 332 7.33 11.84 5.50
N SER A 333 7.35 11.36 6.76
CA SER A 333 6.15 10.82 7.39
C SER A 333 5.09 11.90 7.61
N GLN A 334 5.50 13.06 8.15
CA GLN A 334 4.59 14.17 8.40
C GLN A 334 3.99 14.71 7.09
N GLN A 335 4.81 14.83 6.04
CA GLN A 335 4.38 15.22 4.70
C GLN A 335 3.42 14.19 4.11
N THR A 336 3.72 12.90 4.21
CA THR A 336 2.86 11.81 3.71
C THR A 336 1.42 11.95 4.19
N TYR A 337 1.21 12.08 5.51
CA TYR A 337 -0.14 12.17 6.07
C TYR A 337 -0.73 13.59 5.99
N GLY A 338 0.10 14.64 6.01
CA GLY A 338 -0.34 16.01 5.83
C GLY A 338 -0.88 16.28 4.42
N GLU A 339 -0.18 15.83 3.39
CA GLU A 339 -0.63 15.93 2.00
C GLU A 339 -1.83 15.03 1.74
N MET A 340 -1.85 13.82 2.32
CA MET A 340 -3.04 12.96 2.29
C MET A 340 -4.25 13.69 2.88
N ARG A 341 -4.10 14.37 4.02
CA ARG A 341 -5.19 15.15 4.63
C ARG A 341 -5.72 16.20 3.66
N GLU A 342 -4.86 16.98 3.01
CA GLU A 342 -5.31 18.01 2.06
C GLU A 342 -5.98 17.42 0.81
N PHE A 343 -5.48 16.27 0.34
CA PHE A 343 -6.14 15.50 -0.72
C PHE A 343 -7.56 15.08 -0.31
N LEU A 344 -7.72 14.53 0.90
CA LEU A 344 -9.02 14.14 1.44
C LEU A 344 -9.96 15.35 1.62
N ARG A 345 -9.46 16.49 2.10
CA ARG A 345 -10.24 17.73 2.24
C ARG A 345 -10.81 18.23 0.91
N THR A 346 -10.11 17.93 -0.19
CA THR A 346 -10.51 18.31 -1.55
C THR A 346 -11.57 17.39 -2.13
N HIS A 347 -11.51 16.09 -1.81
CA HIS A 347 -12.29 15.06 -2.50
C HIS A 347 -13.45 14.47 -1.71
N LEU A 348 -13.43 14.57 -0.37
CA LEU A 348 -14.57 14.15 0.45
C LEU A 348 -15.64 15.25 0.51
N GLN A 349 -16.92 14.84 0.53
CA GLN A 349 -18.09 15.72 0.53
C GLN A 349 -18.82 15.74 1.87
#